data_AF-A0A661Z5J3-F1
#
_entry.id   AF-A0A661Z5J3-F1
#
_cell.length_a   1.000
_cell.length_b   1.000
_cell.length_c   1.000
_cell.angle_alpha   90.00
_cell.angle_beta   90.00
_cell.angle_gamma   90.00
#
_symmetry.space_group_name_H-M   'P 1'
#
loop_
_entity.id
_entity.type
_entity.pdbx_description
1 polymer ?
#
loop_
_entity_poly.entity_id
_entity_poly.type
_entity_poly.pdbx_seq_one_letter_code
_entity_poly.pdbx_strand_id
1 'polypeptide(L)'
;MNKEQLKVDPIKNGTVIDHITAGKALQVAEILNIPNSEREIMIGVNLSSRKMGKKDIIKIENRELSKEEAGSIALISPTATLIVIRDYKVINKFGVDIPEEIHQHVICPNTACITNIEAVETRFELAGKTPIEVRCSYCEKKYFIDEVKFRF
;
A
#
# COMPACT_ATOMS: atom_id res chain seq x y z
N MET A 1 -15.53 2.10 31.51
CA MET A 1 -14.52 2.26 30.43
C MET A 1 -14.73 1.13 29.44
N ASN A 2 -15.38 1.40 28.31
CA ASN A 2 -15.53 0.39 27.25
C ASN A 2 -14.15 0.16 26.63
N LYS A 3 -13.47 -0.91 27.07
CA LYS A 3 -12.42 -1.54 26.27
C LYS A 3 -13.11 -2.05 25.01
N GLU A 4 -13.15 -1.23 23.96
CA GLU A 4 -13.16 -1.81 22.63
C GLU A 4 -11.95 -2.73 22.59
N GLN A 5 -12.19 -4.03 22.65
CA GLN A 5 -11.16 -5.05 22.55
C GLN A 5 -10.42 -4.77 21.24
N LEU A 6 -9.25 -4.13 21.34
CA LEU A 6 -8.27 -4.18 20.29
C LEU A 6 -8.01 -5.67 20.10
N LYS A 7 -8.42 -6.23 18.96
CA LYS A 7 -8.20 -7.64 18.63
C LYS A 7 -6.71 -8.00 18.53
N VAL A 8 -5.83 -7.03 18.72
CA VAL A 8 -4.45 -7.02 18.27
C VAL A 8 -3.62 -6.11 19.19
N ASP A 9 -2.54 -6.63 19.78
CA ASP A 9 -1.69 -5.92 20.73
C ASP A 9 -1.03 -4.67 20.14
N PRO A 10 -0.82 -3.60 20.94
CA PRO A 10 -0.12 -2.41 20.50
C PRO A 10 1.38 -2.68 20.29
N ILE A 11 1.97 -2.15 19.22
CA ILE A 11 3.41 -2.20 18.98
C ILE A 11 4.13 -1.08 19.76
N LYS A 12 5.39 -1.29 20.13
CA LYS A 12 6.19 -0.27 20.84
C LYS A 12 6.66 0.84 19.90
N ASN A 13 7.27 0.45 18.78
CA ASN A 13 7.84 1.36 17.78
C ASN A 13 7.52 0.82 16.38
N GLY A 14 7.22 1.69 15.41
CA GLY A 14 7.03 1.32 14.02
C GLY A 14 5.79 1.95 13.37
N THR A 15 5.18 1.24 12.42
CA THR A 15 4.04 1.75 11.64
C THR A 15 2.86 0.80 11.68
N VAL A 16 1.67 1.37 11.86
CA VAL A 16 0.38 0.69 11.66
C VAL A 16 -0.28 1.26 10.40
N ILE A 17 -0.60 0.38 9.47
CA ILE A 17 -1.38 0.66 8.26
C ILE A 17 -2.81 0.19 8.54
N ASP A 18 -3.70 1.12 8.85
CA ASP A 18 -5.10 0.85 9.14
C ASP A 18 -6.00 1.25 7.97
N HIS A 19 -7.26 0.82 8.00
CA HIS A 19 -8.25 1.10 6.95
C HIS A 19 -7.84 0.62 5.56
N ILE A 20 -7.08 -0.48 5.48
CA ILE A 20 -6.84 -1.15 4.22
C ILE A 20 -8.17 -1.76 3.73
N THR A 21 -8.48 -1.61 2.44
CA THR A 21 -9.63 -2.25 1.81
C THR A 21 -9.62 -3.75 2.10
N ALA A 22 -10.77 -4.31 2.48
CA ALA A 22 -10.86 -5.71 2.87
C ALA A 22 -10.37 -6.66 1.77
N GLY A 23 -9.52 -7.63 2.12
CA GLY A 23 -8.89 -8.57 1.20
C GLY A 23 -7.64 -8.05 0.48
N LYS A 24 -7.18 -6.83 0.77
CA LYS A 24 -6.03 -6.19 0.11
C LYS A 24 -4.75 -6.18 0.95
N ALA A 25 -4.78 -6.60 2.22
CA ALA A 25 -3.59 -6.60 3.07
C ALA A 25 -2.40 -7.37 2.49
N LEU A 26 -2.61 -8.51 1.85
CA LEU A 26 -1.51 -9.30 1.28
C LEU A 26 -0.85 -8.60 0.10
N GLN A 27 -1.64 -7.95 -0.76
CA GLN A 27 -1.11 -7.10 -1.84
C GLN A 27 -0.33 -5.91 -1.28
N VAL A 28 -0.83 -5.29 -0.20
CA VAL A 28 -0.10 -4.23 0.52
C VAL A 28 1.21 -4.75 1.13
N ALA A 29 1.24 -5.99 1.62
CA ALA A 29 2.45 -6.59 2.17
C ALA A 29 3.49 -6.87 1.07
N GLU A 30 3.06 -7.38 -0.08
CA GLU A 30 3.93 -7.60 -1.25
C GLU A 30 4.58 -6.28 -1.70
N ILE A 31 3.82 -5.19 -1.85
CA ILE A 31 4.36 -3.89 -2.30
C ILE A 31 5.32 -3.21 -1.33
N LEU A 32 5.22 -3.54 -0.05
CA LEU A 32 6.15 -3.07 0.97
C LEU A 32 7.33 -4.01 1.19
N ASN A 33 7.44 -5.05 0.35
CA ASN A 33 8.44 -6.10 0.46
C ASN A 33 8.51 -6.72 1.87
N ILE A 34 7.33 -6.87 2.52
CA ILE A 34 7.19 -7.42 3.87
C ILE A 34 7.66 -8.88 3.97
N PRO A 35 7.37 -9.79 3.01
CA PRO A 35 7.79 -11.18 3.11
C PRO A 35 9.30 -11.39 3.21
N ASN A 36 10.11 -10.44 2.74
CA ASN A 36 11.58 -10.49 2.80
C ASN A 36 12.16 -9.71 3.99
N SER A 37 11.33 -9.24 4.93
CA SER A 37 11.76 -8.48 6.11
C SER A 37 11.95 -9.40 7.32
N GLU A 38 13.03 -9.19 8.09
CA GLU A 38 13.28 -9.89 9.37
C GLU A 38 12.49 -9.29 10.57
N ARG A 39 11.77 -8.19 10.33
CA ARG A 39 11.00 -7.48 11.36
C ARG A 39 9.75 -8.25 11.76
N GLU A 40 9.30 -8.07 13.00
CA GLU A 40 8.01 -8.58 13.47
C GLU A 40 6.85 -7.83 12.79
N ILE A 41 5.94 -8.60 12.21
CA ILE A 41 4.84 -8.08 11.39
C ILE A 41 3.56 -8.83 11.74
N MET A 42 2.47 -8.08 11.83
CA MET A 42 1.15 -8.61 12.14
C MET A 42 0.15 -8.16 11.08
N ILE A 43 -0.57 -9.11 10.49
CA ILE A 43 -1.57 -8.86 9.46
C ILE A 43 -2.93 -9.34 9.99
N GLY A 44 -3.92 -8.46 9.97
CA GLY A 44 -5.31 -8.78 10.27
C GLY A 44 -6.18 -8.55 9.05
N VAL A 45 -6.89 -9.59 8.59
CA VAL A 45 -7.76 -9.52 7.40
C VAL A 45 -9.23 -9.63 7.77
N ASN A 46 -10.10 -8.98 7.00
CA ASN A 46 -11.56 -9.03 7.12
C ASN A 46 -12.09 -8.67 8.52
N LEU A 47 -11.40 -7.78 9.22
CA LEU A 47 -11.80 -7.26 10.52
C LEU A 47 -13.04 -6.39 10.37
N SER A 48 -13.94 -6.45 11.36
CA SER A 48 -15.11 -5.58 11.40
C SER A 48 -14.67 -4.12 11.55
N SER A 49 -15.23 -3.24 10.73
CA SER A 49 -14.97 -1.81 10.72
C SER A 49 -16.29 -1.04 10.82
N ARG A 50 -16.42 -0.11 11.76
CA ARG A 50 -17.60 0.76 11.83
C ARG A 50 -17.74 1.67 10.61
N LYS A 51 -16.61 2.13 10.06
CA LYS A 51 -16.57 3.06 8.93
C LYS A 51 -16.70 2.37 7.57
N MET A 52 -16.16 1.17 7.43
CA MET A 52 -16.01 0.47 6.13
C MET A 52 -16.80 -0.84 6.04
N GLY A 53 -17.48 -1.26 7.12
CA GLY A 53 -18.05 -2.61 7.26
C GLY A 53 -16.96 -3.65 7.53
N LYS A 54 -16.01 -3.80 6.60
CA LYS A 54 -14.83 -4.66 6.70
C LYS A 54 -13.55 -3.87 6.37
N LYS A 55 -12.44 -4.23 7.02
CA LYS A 55 -11.12 -3.68 6.72
C LYS A 55 -10.02 -4.70 7.01
N ASP A 56 -8.85 -4.44 6.44
CA ASP A 56 -7.62 -5.08 6.81
C ASP A 56 -6.70 -4.10 7.59
N ILE A 57 -5.71 -4.64 8.28
CA ILE A 57 -4.71 -3.90 9.04
C ILE A 57 -3.35 -4.60 8.94
N ILE A 58 -2.27 -3.82 8.90
CA ILE A 58 -0.90 -4.31 9.00
C ILE A 58 -0.18 -3.52 10.10
N LYS A 59 0.57 -4.20 10.97
CA LYS A 59 1.49 -3.59 11.93
C LYS A 59 2.90 -4.06 11.63
N ILE A 60 3.84 -3.12 11.60
CA ILE A 60 5.24 -3.39 11.30
C ILE A 60 6.07 -2.81 12.44
N GLU A 61 6.76 -3.67 13.19
CA GLU A 61 7.65 -3.24 14.26
C GLU A 61 8.94 -2.60 13.70
N ASN A 62 9.42 -1.55 14.36
CA ASN A 62 10.71 -0.92 14.11
C ASN A 62 10.94 -0.49 12.64
N ARG A 63 9.87 -0.09 11.93
CA ARG A 63 9.93 0.53 10.59
C ARG A 63 8.95 1.69 10.52
N GLU A 64 9.47 2.86 10.15
CA GLU A 64 8.66 4.01 9.74
C GLU A 64 8.63 4.05 8.22
N LEU A 65 7.44 4.07 7.63
CA LEU A 65 7.30 4.07 6.19
C LEU A 65 7.66 5.43 5.57
N SER A 66 8.35 5.39 4.44
CA SER A 66 8.66 6.56 3.63
C SER A 66 7.40 7.09 2.91
N LYS A 67 7.50 8.30 2.34
CA LYS A 67 6.42 8.86 1.51
C LYS A 67 6.16 8.04 0.25
N GLU A 68 7.21 7.45 -0.31
CA GLU A 68 7.12 6.62 -1.51
C GLU A 68 6.39 5.31 -1.19
N GLU A 69 6.76 4.65 -0.08
CA GLU A 69 6.06 3.46 0.41
C GLU A 69 4.59 3.77 0.72
N ALA A 70 4.32 4.93 1.33
CA ALA A 70 2.95 5.40 1.58
C ALA A 70 2.14 5.59 0.29
N GLY A 71 2.75 6.22 -0.73
CA GLY A 71 2.12 6.41 -2.03
C GLY A 71 1.81 5.10 -2.74
N SER A 72 2.70 4.12 -2.64
CA SER A 72 2.50 2.78 -3.18
C SER A 72 1.31 2.05 -2.53
N ILE A 73 1.09 2.23 -1.22
CA ILE A 73 -0.10 1.72 -0.55
C ILE A 73 -1.38 2.36 -1.11
N ALA A 74 -1.34 3.67 -1.43
CA ALA A 74 -2.50 4.39 -1.97
C ALA A 74 -3.00 3.80 -3.29
N LEU A 75 -2.11 3.20 -4.10
CA LEU A 75 -2.47 2.53 -5.35
C LEU A 75 -3.38 1.32 -5.13
N ILE A 76 -3.20 0.60 -4.03
CA ILE A 76 -3.95 -0.61 -3.70
C ILE A 76 -5.15 -0.27 -2.80
N SER A 77 -4.96 0.66 -1.87
CA SER A 77 -5.95 1.03 -0.86
C SER A 77 -5.88 2.53 -0.53
N PRO A 78 -6.55 3.38 -1.32
CA PRO A 78 -6.56 4.84 -1.11
C PRO A 78 -7.16 5.27 0.23
N THR A 79 -7.94 4.39 0.84
CA THR A 79 -8.59 4.58 2.14
C THR A 79 -7.65 4.34 3.32
N ALA A 80 -6.44 3.83 3.08
CA ALA A 80 -5.49 3.47 4.11
C ALA A 80 -5.03 4.70 4.91
N THR A 81 -4.74 4.46 6.18
CA THR A 81 -4.21 5.44 7.12
C THR A 81 -2.92 4.92 7.73
N LEU A 82 -1.86 5.72 7.67
CA LEU A 82 -0.60 5.43 8.31
C LEU A 82 -0.54 6.06 9.69
N ILE A 83 -0.16 5.25 10.67
CA ILE A 83 -0.04 5.65 12.07
C ILE A 83 1.39 5.28 12.50
N VAL A 84 2.19 6.29 12.81
CA VAL A 84 3.56 6.09 13.30
C VAL A 84 3.53 6.06 14.82
N ILE A 85 4.18 5.04 15.40
CA ILE A 85 4.22 4.78 16.83
C ILE A 85 5.67 4.85 17.31
N ARG A 86 5.92 5.60 18.39
CA ARG A 86 7.17 5.57 19.17
C ARG A 86 6.85 5.49 20.65
N ASP A 87 7.52 4.58 21.36
CA ASP A 87 7.32 4.32 22.79
C ASP A 87 5.83 4.17 23.18
N TYR A 88 5.10 3.35 22.42
CA TYR A 88 3.66 3.08 22.56
C TYR A 88 2.74 4.30 22.33
N LYS A 89 3.27 5.43 21.86
CA LYS A 89 2.52 6.65 21.59
C LYS A 89 2.40 6.89 20.09
N VAL A 90 1.21 7.29 19.67
CA VAL A 90 0.99 7.80 18.31
C VAL A 90 1.66 9.16 18.20
N ILE A 91 2.69 9.24 17.36
CA ILE A 91 3.39 10.50 17.09
C ILE A 91 2.91 11.17 15.81
N ASN A 92 2.38 10.40 14.86
CA ASN A 92 1.85 10.92 13.62
C ASN A 92 0.73 10.02 13.09
N LYS A 93 -0.24 10.63 12.41
CA LYS A 93 -1.34 9.96 11.72
C LYS A 93 -1.66 10.72 10.44
N PHE A 94 -1.52 10.07 9.29
CA PHE A 94 -1.77 10.69 8.00
C PHE A 94 -2.42 9.70 7.03
N GLY A 95 -3.21 10.21 6.09
CA GLY A 95 -3.74 9.44 4.97
C GLY A 95 -2.64 9.15 3.95
N VAL A 96 -2.90 8.22 3.05
CA VAL A 96 -2.04 7.98 1.89
C VAL A 96 -2.52 8.81 0.71
N ASP A 97 -1.60 9.43 -0.02
CA ASP A 97 -1.89 10.19 -1.23
C ASP A 97 -1.46 9.37 -2.45
N ILE A 98 -2.33 9.32 -3.47
CA ILE A 98 -2.00 8.67 -4.73
C ILE A 98 -0.91 9.51 -5.42
N PRO A 99 0.27 8.93 -5.72
CA PRO A 99 1.34 9.68 -6.35
C PRO A 99 0.96 10.04 -7.80
N GLU A 100 1.47 11.17 -8.29
CA GLU A 100 1.25 11.60 -9.69
C GLU A 100 2.01 10.72 -10.67
N GLU A 101 3.15 10.17 -10.24
CA GLU A 101 3.98 9.24 -10.98
C GLU A 101 4.30 8.01 -10.15
N ILE A 102 4.30 6.86 -10.81
CA ILE A 102 4.66 5.59 -10.22
C ILE A 102 5.91 5.11 -10.96
N HIS A 103 7.00 5.04 -10.22
CA HIS A 103 8.28 4.58 -10.71
C HIS A 103 8.54 3.16 -10.23
N GLN A 104 9.18 2.37 -11.10
CA GLN A 104 9.67 1.05 -10.77
C GLN A 104 8.52 0.10 -10.35
N HIS A 105 8.83 -1.18 -10.16
CA HIS A 105 7.92 -2.18 -9.58
C HIS A 105 6.55 -2.39 -10.24
N VAL A 106 6.26 -1.78 -11.39
CA VAL A 106 4.98 -1.91 -12.10
C VAL A 106 5.24 -2.53 -13.47
N ILE A 107 4.70 -3.71 -13.75
CA ILE A 107 4.85 -4.38 -15.04
C ILE A 107 3.79 -3.86 -16.00
N CYS A 108 4.21 -3.33 -17.15
CA CYS A 108 3.27 -2.90 -18.19
C CYS A 108 2.48 -4.10 -18.75
N PRO A 109 1.13 -4.09 -18.72
CA PRO A 109 0.34 -5.19 -19.28
C PRO A 109 0.48 -5.34 -20.81
N ASN A 110 0.96 -4.31 -21.51
CA ASN A 110 1.32 -4.42 -22.92
C ASN A 110 2.60 -5.26 -23.08
N THR A 111 2.46 -6.53 -23.44
CA THR A 111 3.61 -7.45 -23.65
C THR A 111 4.62 -6.94 -24.68
N ALA A 112 4.17 -6.14 -25.66
CA ALA A 112 5.04 -5.50 -26.66
C ALA A 112 5.67 -4.17 -26.21
N CYS A 113 5.45 -3.74 -24.96
CA CYS A 113 6.07 -2.52 -24.44
C CYS A 113 7.59 -2.71 -24.30
N ILE A 114 8.36 -1.66 -24.61
CA ILE A 114 9.82 -1.67 -24.48
C ILE A 114 10.28 -2.04 -23.06
N THR A 115 9.51 -1.67 -22.04
CA THR A 115 9.78 -2.00 -20.64
C THR A 115 9.70 -3.49 -20.30
N ASN A 116 9.10 -4.30 -21.17
CA ASN A 116 9.03 -5.75 -21.03
C ASN A 116 10.11 -6.47 -21.86
N ILE A 117 10.84 -5.74 -22.70
CA ILE A 117 11.81 -6.27 -23.67
C ILE A 117 13.23 -5.88 -23.24
N GLU A 118 13.43 -4.63 -22.85
CA GLU A 118 14.71 -4.06 -22.45
C GLU A 118 14.78 -3.83 -20.93
N ALA A 119 16.00 -3.75 -20.39
CA ALA A 119 16.25 -3.44 -18.98
C ALA A 119 16.08 -1.93 -18.69
N VAL A 120 14.87 -1.42 -18.92
CA VAL A 120 14.49 -0.03 -18.64
C VAL A 120 13.43 0.02 -17.53
N GLU A 121 13.56 0.98 -16.62
CA GLU A 121 12.61 1.15 -15.52
C GLU A 121 11.23 1.57 -16.02
N THR A 122 10.19 0.98 -15.46
CA THR A 122 8.81 1.34 -15.79
C THR A 122 8.45 2.67 -15.14
N ARG A 123 7.71 3.47 -15.90
CA ARG A 123 7.16 4.76 -15.46
C ARG A 123 5.71 4.82 -15.88
N PHE A 124 4.86 5.13 -14.91
CA PHE A 124 3.43 5.33 -15.09
C PHE A 124 3.03 6.69 -14.53
N GLU A 125 2.13 7.36 -15.23
CA GLU A 125 1.54 8.61 -14.80
C GLU A 125 0.09 8.39 -14.42
N LEU A 126 -0.37 9.08 -13.38
CA LEU A 126 -1.75 9.04 -12.96
C LEU A 126 -2.65 9.68 -14.03
N ALA A 127 -3.55 8.90 -14.60
CA ALA A 127 -4.49 9.32 -15.64
C ALA A 127 -5.92 9.57 -15.08
N GLY A 128 -6.23 8.99 -13.91
CA GLY A 128 -7.53 9.13 -13.24
C GLY A 128 -7.47 8.65 -11.79
N LYS A 129 -8.32 9.22 -10.91
CA LYS A 129 -8.34 8.90 -9.46
C LYS A 129 -9.53 8.07 -9.02
N THR A 130 -10.60 7.97 -9.82
CA THR A 130 -11.81 7.22 -9.46
C THR A 130 -12.54 6.70 -10.70
N PRO A 131 -12.32 5.43 -11.11
CA PRO A 131 -11.33 4.49 -10.60
C PRO A 131 -9.88 4.96 -10.86
N ILE A 132 -8.90 4.37 -10.18
CA ILE A 132 -7.49 4.73 -10.42
C ILE A 132 -7.07 4.20 -11.78
N GLU A 133 -6.74 5.11 -12.68
CA GLU A 133 -6.20 4.83 -14.00
C GLU A 133 -4.75 5.31 -14.07
N VAL A 134 -3.90 4.50 -14.68
CA VAL A 134 -2.49 4.81 -14.89
C VAL A 134 -2.14 4.69 -16.37
N ARG A 135 -1.29 5.58 -16.87
CA ARG A 135 -0.80 5.59 -18.25
C ARG A 135 0.68 5.27 -18.27
N CYS A 136 1.09 4.28 -19.07
CA CYS A 136 2.50 3.98 -19.26
C CYS A 136 3.20 5.12 -20.03
N SER A 137 4.29 5.68 -19.51
CA SER A 137 5.02 6.75 -20.20
C SER A 137 5.77 6.28 -21.46
N TYR A 138 5.81 4.98 -21.74
CA TYR A 138 6.50 4.41 -22.92
C TYR A 138 5.55 4.05 -24.05
N CYS A 139 4.54 3.20 -23.79
CA CYS A 139 3.58 2.77 -24.82
C CYS A 139 2.28 3.56 -24.81
N GLU A 140 2.13 4.53 -23.89
CA GLU A 140 1.00 5.45 -23.74
C GLU A 140 -0.37 4.80 -23.46
N LYS A 141 -0.43 3.46 -23.37
CA LYS A 141 -1.64 2.73 -23.00
C LYS A 141 -2.03 3.00 -21.56
N LYS A 142 -3.35 3.05 -21.33
CA LYS A 142 -3.97 3.22 -20.01
C LYS A 142 -4.46 1.88 -19.46
N TYR A 143 -4.39 1.75 -18.14
CA TYR A 143 -4.83 0.57 -17.40
C TYR A 143 -5.50 1.01 -16.10
N PHE A 144 -6.46 0.23 -15.63
CA PHE A 144 -6.89 0.34 -14.24
C PHE A 144 -5.79 -0.22 -13.34
N ILE A 145 -5.56 0.38 -12.19
CA ILE A 145 -4.49 -0.05 -11.27
C ILE A 145 -4.61 -1.55 -10.89
N ASP A 146 -5.84 -2.05 -10.84
CA ASP A 146 -6.17 -3.44 -10.52
C ASP A 146 -5.71 -4.45 -11.60
N GLU A 147 -5.50 -3.99 -12.83
CA GLU A 147 -5.05 -4.80 -13.98
C GLU A 147 -3.52 -4.85 -14.08
N VAL A 148 -2.84 -3.96 -13.34
CA VAL A 148 -1.40 -3.83 -13.41
C VAL A 148 -0.75 -4.72 -12.36
N LYS A 149 0.25 -5.49 -12.81
CA LYS A 149 1.02 -6.35 -11.90
C LYS A 149 2.19 -5.58 -11.35
N PHE A 150 2.53 -5.86 -10.10
CA PHE A 150 3.73 -5.31 -9.50
C PHE A 150 4.84 -6.37 -9.43
N ARG A 151 6.11 -5.95 -9.58
CA ARG A 151 7.31 -6.78 -9.45
C ARG A 151 8.14 -6.22 -8.30
N PHE A 152 8.31 -6.99 -7.23
CA PHE A 152 9.15 -6.67 -6.08
C PHE A 152 10.26 -7.72 -5.93
#